data_AF-A0A5C8IZY2-F1
#
_entry.id   AF-A0A5C8IZY2-F1
#
_cell.length_a   1.000
_cell.length_b   1.000
_cell.length_c   1.000
_cell.angle_alpha   90.00
_cell.angle_beta   90.00
_cell.angle_gamma   90.00
#
_symmetry.space_group_name_H-M   'P 1'
#
loop_
_entity.id
_entity.type
_entity.pdbx_description
1 polymer ?
#
loop_
_entity_poly.entity_id
_entity_poly.type
_entity_poly.pdbx_seq_one_letter_code
_entity_poly.pdbx_strand_id
1 'polypeptide(L)'
;MRHSANKHAKTRTALAVTSLLLAACGGGDDDRTDASAQRAGDTLTTTMMVDDKLVMERDDVLYAVSAKGELVSAEDASTVPGTLIPITESLKVYDSNLVSASAAQQIDPAIAKAFYTELWNALKQRHGLEATASMLVDAIDDFDQMVPKIYAAYQHSGMSMASFVDFYETLDDVPFFAAQEEAERQVSTFVEAAGTNEAGLLAAVQANGLSWRVFLDTMAGRQHTFNDMRVAYSSAQAGTSMTAFVAGYVSGAGTKAAAGTNQYDLAIHASKMLWDIIKDGAPQTDVGGAKTSVLAVADKNPLNYGNAQRGQSVSVRFQRGDKWWHTHQFIAKFNVVAYHSARHPNFGGAWLPTVYFNVEDASAKGVGAKLNVDAEISTLANAGPANAPVPQFDVVTTIRTKGAAIKNMYETSTFVVSGNKAPTLAKAVK
;
A
#
# COMPACT_ATOMS: atom_id res chain seq x y z
N MET A 1 41.53 10.01 -35.66
CA MET A 1 40.19 9.77 -36.24
C MET A 1 39.45 8.88 -35.24
N ARG A 2 38.71 9.45 -34.28
CA ARG A 2 37.28 9.86 -34.33
C ARG A 2 36.32 8.72 -34.73
N HIS A 3 35.48 8.30 -33.78
CA HIS A 3 34.02 8.01 -33.79
C HIS A 3 33.77 7.28 -32.44
N SER A 4 33.06 7.73 -31.39
CA SER A 4 31.95 8.67 -31.12
C SER A 4 30.63 8.41 -31.86
N ALA A 5 29.68 7.77 -31.15
CA ALA A 5 28.23 8.03 -31.12
C ALA A 5 27.63 7.21 -29.94
N ASN A 6 27.07 7.79 -28.86
CA ASN A 6 25.71 8.34 -28.70
C ASN A 6 24.61 7.35 -29.14
N LYS A 7 23.44 7.17 -28.51
CA LYS A 7 22.72 7.73 -27.35
C LYS A 7 21.39 6.93 -27.33
N HIS A 8 20.85 6.56 -26.17
CA HIS A 8 19.39 6.49 -26.04
C HIS A 8 18.97 7.45 -24.93
N ALA A 9 18.77 8.69 -25.36
CA ALA A 9 18.04 9.70 -24.64
C ALA A 9 16.57 9.25 -24.53
N LYS A 10 16.00 9.32 -23.33
CA LYS A 10 14.55 9.33 -23.15
C LYS A 10 14.02 10.57 -23.87
N THR A 11 13.43 10.39 -25.05
CA THR A 11 12.75 11.46 -25.79
C THR A 11 11.45 11.78 -25.06
N ARG A 12 11.51 12.72 -24.11
CA ARG A 12 10.33 13.46 -23.66
C ARG A 12 10.08 14.54 -24.71
N THR A 13 8.98 14.43 -25.43
CA THR A 13 8.46 15.53 -26.24
C THR A 13 8.17 16.69 -25.30
N ALA A 14 9.05 17.69 -25.30
CA ALA A 14 8.83 18.93 -24.58
C ALA A 14 7.69 19.69 -25.28
N LEU A 15 6.49 19.64 -24.71
CA LEU A 15 5.53 20.71 -24.95
C LEU A 15 6.07 21.92 -24.18
N ALA A 16 6.61 22.90 -24.91
CA ALA A 16 6.96 24.20 -24.35
C ALA A 16 5.66 24.88 -23.91
N VAL A 17 5.26 24.69 -22.65
CA VAL A 17 4.34 25.62 -22.00
C VAL A 17 5.21 26.80 -21.59
N THR A 18 5.09 27.90 -22.33
CA THR A 18 5.62 29.19 -21.96
C THR A 18 4.97 29.59 -20.63
N SER A 19 5.62 29.30 -19.52
CA SER A 19 5.24 29.80 -18.19
C SER A 19 5.50 31.30 -18.17
N LEU A 20 4.45 32.08 -18.44
CA LEU A 20 4.42 33.50 -18.14
C LEU A 20 4.64 33.67 -16.64
N LEU A 21 5.83 34.15 -16.28
CA LEU A 21 6.15 34.71 -14.98
C LEU A 21 5.19 35.88 -14.70
N LEU A 22 4.16 35.65 -13.89
CA LEU A 22 3.49 36.71 -13.17
C LEU A 22 4.13 36.80 -11.79
N ALA A 23 5.06 37.74 -11.67
CA ALA A 23 5.43 38.30 -10.38
C ALA A 23 4.17 38.92 -9.76
N ALA A 24 3.65 38.30 -8.70
CA ALA A 24 2.67 38.92 -7.82
C ALA A 24 3.30 39.08 -6.44
N CYS A 25 3.89 40.25 -6.26
CA CYS A 25 4.31 40.80 -5.00
C CYS A 25 3.05 41.24 -4.22
N GLY A 26 2.78 40.61 -3.08
CA GLY A 26 2.06 41.21 -1.95
C GLY A 26 0.55 41.45 -2.07
N GLY A 27 -0.18 40.95 -1.08
CA GLY A 27 -1.39 41.61 -0.55
C GLY A 27 -2.72 40.90 -0.80
N GLY A 28 -3.31 40.39 0.28
CA GLY A 28 -4.72 40.58 0.65
C GLY A 28 -5.83 40.05 -0.25
N ASP A 29 -6.56 39.08 0.30
CA ASP A 29 -7.99 38.77 0.14
C ASP A 29 -8.59 38.38 -1.23
N ASP A 30 -9.26 37.22 -1.19
CA ASP A 30 -10.54 36.91 -1.84
C ASP A 30 -10.66 36.96 -3.38
N ASP A 31 -9.68 36.41 -4.10
CA ASP A 31 -9.90 36.02 -5.51
C ASP A 31 -9.52 34.55 -5.75
N ARG A 32 -10.44 33.66 -5.34
CA ARG A 32 -10.39 32.21 -5.60
C ARG A 32 -10.89 31.92 -7.02
N THR A 33 -10.20 32.46 -8.03
CA THR A 33 -10.58 32.30 -9.45
C THR A 33 -10.15 30.96 -10.06
N ASP A 34 -9.35 30.15 -9.34
CA ASP A 34 -9.09 28.74 -9.65
C ASP A 34 -9.50 27.86 -8.46
N ALA A 35 -10.80 27.60 -8.31
CA ALA A 35 -11.39 26.79 -7.22
C ALA A 35 -11.00 25.29 -7.25
N SER A 36 -9.89 24.90 -7.89
CA SER A 36 -9.47 23.51 -8.07
C SER A 36 -7.98 23.22 -7.86
N ALA A 37 -7.15 24.23 -7.60
CA ALA A 37 -5.73 24.00 -7.30
C ALA A 37 -5.53 24.02 -5.78
N GLN A 38 -5.26 22.85 -5.18
CA GLN A 38 -4.87 22.77 -3.77
C GLN A 38 -3.54 23.50 -3.56
N ARG A 39 -3.37 24.12 -2.39
CA ARG A 39 -2.19 24.91 -2.02
C ARG A 39 -1.65 24.48 -0.66
N ALA A 40 -0.42 24.87 -0.37
CA ALA A 40 0.10 24.74 1.00
C ALA A 40 -0.78 25.51 1.98
N GLY A 41 -1.03 24.91 3.14
CA GLY A 41 -1.92 25.40 4.18
C GLY A 41 -3.38 24.94 4.04
N ASP A 42 -3.80 24.44 2.87
CA ASP A 42 -5.14 23.87 2.71
C ASP A 42 -5.31 22.62 3.58
N THR A 43 -6.55 22.39 4.05
CA THR A 43 -6.92 21.20 4.83
C THR A 43 -7.83 20.30 4.03
N LEU A 44 -7.43 19.05 3.86
CA LEU A 44 -8.24 17.97 3.28
C LEU A 44 -8.86 17.14 4.40
N THR A 45 -10.18 16.98 4.37
CA THR A 45 -10.88 16.12 5.31
C THR A 45 -11.20 14.79 4.65
N THR A 46 -10.71 13.70 5.24
CA THR A 46 -11.06 12.32 4.89
C THR A 46 -12.07 11.79 5.90
N THR A 47 -13.19 11.25 5.43
CA THR A 47 -14.14 10.54 6.28
C THR A 47 -14.23 9.07 5.89
N MET A 48 -14.41 8.23 6.90
CA MET A 48 -14.77 6.84 6.71
C MET A 48 -16.18 6.59 7.27
N MET A 49 -16.99 5.94 6.46
CA MET A 49 -18.32 5.47 6.84
C MET A 49 -18.39 3.95 6.74
N VAL A 50 -19.06 3.34 7.71
CA VAL A 50 -19.39 1.91 7.74
C VAL A 50 -20.91 1.78 7.78
N ASP A 51 -21.49 1.13 6.78
CA ASP A 51 -22.95 1.09 6.55
C ASP A 51 -23.59 2.48 6.68
N ASP A 52 -22.98 3.46 6.01
CA ASP A 52 -23.36 4.87 5.97
C ASP A 52 -23.34 5.62 7.32
N LYS A 53 -22.75 5.02 8.37
CA LYS A 53 -22.47 5.69 9.64
C LYS A 53 -21.03 6.21 9.67
N LEU A 54 -20.84 7.48 10.00
CA LEU A 54 -19.51 8.07 10.18
C LEU A 54 -18.79 7.40 11.36
N VAL A 55 -17.63 6.80 11.10
CA VAL A 55 -16.81 6.14 12.12
C VAL A 55 -15.45 6.80 12.32
N MET A 56 -14.97 7.56 11.33
CA MET A 56 -13.71 8.31 11.42
C MET A 56 -13.76 9.59 10.56
N GLU A 57 -13.14 10.65 11.06
CA GLU A 57 -12.82 11.89 10.36
C GLU A 57 -11.35 12.23 10.58
N ARG A 58 -10.59 12.47 9.51
CA ARG A 58 -9.17 12.84 9.54
C ARG A 58 -8.96 14.13 8.77
N ASP A 59 -8.34 15.12 9.39
CA ASP A 59 -7.92 16.37 8.75
C ASP A 59 -6.41 16.31 8.46
N ASP A 60 -6.07 16.36 7.18
CA ASP A 60 -4.70 16.39 6.66
C ASP A 60 -4.39 17.81 6.13
N VAL A 61 -3.37 18.46 6.66
CA VAL A 61 -2.90 19.77 6.16
C VAL A 61 -1.82 19.56 5.11
N LEU A 62 -1.93 20.28 4.00
CA LEU A 62 -0.98 20.22 2.89
C LEU A 62 0.20 21.16 3.16
N TYR A 63 1.42 20.66 3.08
CA TYR A 63 2.65 21.43 3.25
C TYR A 63 3.47 21.47 1.96
N ALA A 64 3.98 22.64 1.59
CA ALA A 64 5.03 22.73 0.59
C ALA A 64 6.37 22.33 1.18
N VAL A 65 7.33 21.95 0.33
CA VAL A 65 8.67 21.52 0.73
C VAL A 65 9.66 22.63 0.40
N SER A 66 10.46 23.09 1.37
CA SER A 66 11.54 24.05 1.11
C SER A 66 12.73 23.38 0.42
N ALA A 67 13.65 24.15 -0.17
CA ALA A 67 14.90 23.63 -0.72
C ALA A 67 15.78 22.85 0.29
N LYS A 68 15.50 22.97 1.59
CA LYS A 68 16.18 22.27 2.69
C LYS A 68 15.41 21.04 3.20
N GLY A 69 14.24 20.74 2.63
CA GLY A 69 13.38 19.65 3.09
C GLY A 69 12.48 20.01 4.27
N GLU A 70 12.34 21.30 4.59
CA GLU A 70 11.42 21.73 5.65
C GLU A 70 10.00 21.81 5.11
N LEU A 71 9.02 21.33 5.88
CA LEU A 71 7.61 21.42 5.53
C LEU A 71 7.02 22.76 5.97
N VAL A 72 6.55 23.56 5.01
CA VAL A 72 6.06 24.93 5.20
C VAL A 72 4.60 25.09 4.75
N SER A 73 3.83 25.89 5.47
CA SER A 73 2.38 26.09 5.22
C SER A 73 2.06 27.16 4.18
N ALA A 74 3.07 27.74 3.54
CA ALA A 74 2.92 28.73 2.48
C ALA A 74 3.97 28.47 1.40
N GLU A 75 3.57 28.64 0.14
CA GLU A 75 4.47 28.51 -1.01
C GLU A 75 5.21 29.82 -1.27
N ASP A 76 6.47 29.72 -1.65
CA ASP A 76 7.27 30.86 -2.12
C ASP A 76 8.25 30.43 -3.21
N ALA A 77 9.07 31.35 -3.71
CA ALA A 77 10.03 31.06 -4.79
C ALA A 77 11.14 30.04 -4.40
N SER A 78 11.27 29.71 -3.11
CA SER A 78 12.25 28.76 -2.57
C SER A 78 11.66 27.37 -2.29
N THR A 79 10.35 27.18 -2.45
CA THR A 79 9.70 25.87 -2.31
C THR A 79 9.83 25.05 -3.58
N VAL A 80 9.83 23.72 -3.43
CA VAL A 80 9.83 22.76 -4.54
C VAL A 80 8.50 22.89 -5.30
N PRO A 81 8.51 23.29 -6.58
CA PRO A 81 7.29 23.54 -7.33
C PRO A 81 6.42 22.30 -7.48
N GLY A 82 5.10 22.45 -7.33
CA GLY A 82 4.12 21.40 -7.63
C GLY A 82 4.21 20.19 -6.70
N THR A 83 4.70 20.35 -5.47
CA THR A 83 4.75 19.28 -4.47
C THR A 83 4.10 19.73 -3.16
N LEU A 84 3.10 18.96 -2.74
CA LEU A 84 2.39 19.11 -1.47
C LEU A 84 2.42 17.79 -0.71
N ILE A 85 2.91 17.86 0.53
CA ILE A 85 3.01 16.74 1.46
C ILE A 85 1.86 16.83 2.47
N PRO A 86 0.94 15.85 2.51
CA PRO A 86 -0.13 15.82 3.49
C PRO A 86 0.39 15.33 4.85
N ILE A 87 0.12 16.10 5.91
CA ILE A 87 0.39 15.70 7.30
C ILE A 87 -0.92 15.71 8.08
N THR A 88 -1.22 14.60 8.75
CA THR A 88 -2.40 14.47 9.61
C THR A 88 -2.26 15.37 10.84
N GLU A 89 -3.14 16.36 10.97
CA GLU A 89 -3.19 17.30 12.10
C GLU A 89 -4.32 16.94 13.09
N SER A 90 -5.38 16.29 12.61
CA SER A 90 -6.46 15.82 13.48
C SER A 90 -7.01 14.47 13.04
N LEU A 91 -7.29 13.58 14.00
CA LEU A 91 -8.01 12.33 13.79
C LEU A 91 -9.10 12.22 14.86
N LYS A 92 -10.35 12.07 14.42
CA LYS A 92 -11.51 11.80 15.26
C LYS A 92 -12.04 10.42 14.94
N VAL A 93 -12.24 9.65 15.98
CA VAL A 93 -12.74 8.28 15.92
C VAL A 93 -14.04 8.20 16.68
N TYR A 94 -15.11 7.78 16.01
CA TYR A 94 -16.46 7.68 16.57
C TYR A 94 -16.84 6.26 16.95
N ASP A 95 -16.18 5.25 16.36
CA ASP A 95 -16.33 3.84 16.73
C ASP A 95 -14.98 3.25 17.13
N SER A 96 -14.75 3.12 18.44
CA SER A 96 -13.51 2.61 19.00
C SER A 96 -13.29 1.11 18.74
N ASN A 97 -14.35 0.34 18.46
CA ASN A 97 -14.22 -1.10 18.19
C ASN A 97 -13.71 -1.36 16.76
N LEU A 98 -14.03 -0.47 15.82
CA LEU A 98 -13.62 -0.60 14.42
C LEU A 98 -12.23 0.02 14.17
N VAL A 99 -11.84 1.02 14.96
CA VAL A 99 -10.73 1.94 14.66
C VAL A 99 -9.62 1.86 15.72
N SER A 100 -9.63 0.84 16.58
CA SER A 100 -8.72 0.66 17.74
C SER A 100 -7.23 0.61 17.41
N ALA A 101 -6.83 0.42 16.14
CA ALA A 101 -5.44 0.49 15.69
C ALA A 101 -4.99 1.92 15.29
N SER A 102 -5.91 2.77 14.85
CA SER A 102 -5.62 4.09 14.25
C SER A 102 -5.23 5.15 15.28
N ALA A 103 -5.79 5.07 16.49
CA ALA A 103 -5.44 5.98 17.59
C ALA A 103 -3.99 5.77 18.10
N ALA A 104 -3.39 4.60 17.86
CA ALA A 104 -2.02 4.30 18.26
C ALA A 104 -0.96 4.83 17.27
N GLN A 105 -1.37 5.35 16.11
CA GLN A 105 -0.47 5.79 15.03
C GLN A 105 -0.58 7.28 14.68
N GLN A 106 -1.42 8.06 15.38
CA GLN A 106 -1.36 9.50 15.23
C GLN A 106 -0.06 10.00 15.88
N ILE A 107 0.93 10.26 15.04
CA ILE A 107 2.14 10.94 15.48
C ILE A 107 1.86 12.43 15.62
N ASP A 108 2.53 13.06 16.57
CA ASP A 108 2.49 14.51 16.69
C ASP A 108 2.91 15.15 15.35
N PRO A 109 2.16 16.11 14.80
CA PRO A 109 2.49 16.71 13.50
C PRO A 109 3.88 17.34 13.47
N ALA A 110 4.37 17.89 14.59
CA ALA A 110 5.73 18.41 14.68
C ALA A 110 6.78 17.30 14.58
N ILE A 111 6.52 16.12 15.17
CA ILE A 111 7.38 14.94 15.00
C ILE A 111 7.37 14.49 13.54
N ALA A 112 6.21 14.45 12.88
CA ALA A 112 6.11 14.10 11.46
C ALA A 112 6.95 15.02 10.57
N LYS A 113 6.85 16.34 10.81
CA LYS A 113 7.60 17.37 10.07
C LYS A 113 9.11 17.28 10.33
N ALA A 114 9.51 17.04 11.59
CA ALA A 114 10.91 16.85 11.95
C ALA A 114 11.50 15.59 11.31
N PHE A 115 10.76 14.47 11.35
CA PHE A 115 11.15 13.22 10.71
C PHE A 115 11.29 13.37 9.19
N TYR A 116 10.34 14.04 8.52
CA TYR A 116 10.45 14.32 7.09
C TYR A 116 11.77 15.04 6.75
N THR A 117 12.13 16.03 7.56
CA THR A 117 13.40 16.78 7.39
C THR A 117 14.62 15.90 7.65
N GLU A 118 14.56 14.98 8.63
CA GLU A 118 15.62 14.02 8.91
C GLU A 118 15.81 13.03 7.74
N LEU A 119 14.72 12.46 7.24
CA LEU A 119 14.69 11.55 6.09
C LEU A 119 15.26 12.24 4.84
N TRP A 120 14.82 13.47 4.56
CA TRP A 120 15.35 14.31 3.49
C TRP A 120 16.87 14.46 3.56
N ASN A 121 17.40 14.75 4.74
CA ASN A 121 18.84 14.95 4.93
C ASN A 121 19.62 13.64 4.75
N ALA A 122 19.07 12.51 5.20
CA ALA A 122 19.69 11.20 5.01
C ALA A 122 19.71 10.79 3.52
N LEU A 123 18.62 11.00 2.78
CA LEU A 123 18.56 10.80 1.34
C LEU A 123 19.55 11.69 0.60
N LYS A 124 19.61 12.98 0.97
CA LYS A 124 20.58 13.92 0.40
C LYS A 124 22.01 13.47 0.65
N GLN A 125 22.32 12.93 1.83
CA GLN A 125 23.63 12.34 2.11
C GLN A 125 23.90 11.10 1.26
N ARG A 126 22.91 10.23 1.06
CA ARG A 126 23.03 9.00 0.25
C ARG A 126 23.25 9.28 -1.24
N HIS A 127 22.58 10.26 -1.82
CA HIS A 127 22.74 10.64 -3.23
C HIS A 127 23.88 11.65 -3.47
N GLY A 128 24.40 12.28 -2.41
CA GLY A 128 25.52 13.20 -2.50
C GLY A 128 25.18 14.52 -3.21
N LEU A 129 26.17 15.10 -3.88
CA LEU A 129 26.09 16.45 -4.45
C LEU A 129 25.13 16.57 -5.65
N GLU A 130 24.75 15.46 -6.26
CA GLU A 130 23.85 15.43 -7.43
C GLU A 130 22.36 15.43 -7.02
N ALA A 131 22.07 15.30 -5.72
CA ALA A 131 20.71 15.28 -5.20
C ALA A 131 19.98 16.61 -5.50
N THR A 132 19.00 16.55 -6.39
CA THR A 132 18.07 17.67 -6.60
C THR A 132 16.87 17.56 -5.67
N ALA A 133 16.24 18.69 -5.35
CA ALA A 133 15.06 18.69 -4.50
C ALA A 133 13.91 17.83 -5.06
N SER A 134 13.74 17.79 -6.39
CA SER A 134 12.76 16.91 -7.04
C SER A 134 13.09 15.43 -6.84
N MET A 135 14.36 15.05 -7.00
CA MET A 135 14.78 13.65 -6.77
C MET A 135 14.53 13.21 -5.33
N LEU A 136 14.80 14.07 -4.36
CA LEU A 136 14.57 13.77 -2.94
C LEU A 136 13.08 13.66 -2.60
N VAL A 137 12.25 14.52 -3.20
CA VAL A 137 10.80 14.41 -3.08
C VAL A 137 10.29 13.09 -3.66
N ASP A 138 10.82 12.69 -4.82
CA ASP A 138 10.40 11.46 -5.49
C ASP A 138 10.85 10.23 -4.71
N ALA A 139 12.09 10.19 -4.21
CA ALA A 139 12.56 9.11 -3.33
C ALA A 139 11.71 8.95 -2.04
N ILE A 140 11.19 10.05 -1.49
CA ILE A 140 10.24 9.95 -0.35
C ILE A 140 8.85 9.46 -0.80
N ASP A 141 8.42 9.80 -2.02
CA ASP A 141 7.14 9.33 -2.60
C ASP A 141 7.19 7.83 -2.93
N ASP A 142 8.36 7.31 -3.30
CA ASP A 142 8.65 5.92 -3.69
C ASP A 142 8.49 4.92 -2.51
N PHE A 143 8.50 5.41 -1.26
CA PHE A 143 8.11 4.60 -0.09
C PHE A 143 6.67 4.08 -0.18
N ASP A 144 5.85 4.69 -1.04
CA ASP A 144 4.44 4.37 -1.25
C ASP A 144 3.64 4.31 0.06
N GLN A 145 3.96 5.26 0.95
CA GLN A 145 3.34 5.39 2.26
C GLN A 145 3.26 6.86 2.68
N MET A 146 2.31 7.17 3.57
CA MET A 146 2.27 8.49 4.21
C MET A 146 3.41 8.63 5.23
N VAL A 147 3.91 9.85 5.43
CA VAL A 147 5.01 10.16 6.36
C VAL A 147 4.86 9.50 7.74
N PRO A 148 3.68 9.49 8.39
CA PRO A 148 3.51 8.78 9.67
C PRO A 148 3.78 7.27 9.61
N LYS A 149 3.45 6.61 8.49
CA LYS A 149 3.72 5.18 8.30
C LYS A 149 5.19 4.91 8.05
N ILE A 150 5.85 5.75 7.24
CA ILE A 150 7.30 5.66 7.05
C ILE A 150 8.01 5.86 8.39
N TYR A 151 7.57 6.81 9.22
CA TYR A 151 8.10 7.00 10.57
C TYR A 151 7.90 5.77 11.45
N ALA A 152 6.69 5.18 11.46
CA ALA A 152 6.42 3.97 12.22
C ALA A 152 7.31 2.80 11.75
N ALA A 153 7.45 2.60 10.44
CA ALA A 153 8.36 1.62 9.86
C ALA A 153 9.79 1.87 10.31
N TYR A 154 10.28 3.11 10.24
CA TYR A 154 11.60 3.49 10.74
C TYR A 154 11.78 3.15 12.23
N GLN A 155 10.82 3.52 13.09
CA GLN A 155 10.87 3.22 14.53
C GLN A 155 10.89 1.71 14.82
N HIS A 156 10.16 0.92 14.02
CA HIS A 156 10.12 -0.53 14.16
C HIS A 156 11.28 -1.26 13.46
N SER A 157 11.97 -0.61 12.53
CA SER A 157 13.01 -1.21 11.69
C SER A 157 14.19 -1.75 12.48
N GLY A 158 14.50 -1.14 13.63
CA GLY A 158 15.72 -1.41 14.40
C GLY A 158 16.99 -0.86 13.74
N MET A 159 16.87 -0.01 12.73
CA MET A 159 17.97 0.57 11.97
C MET A 159 18.25 2.04 12.36
N SER A 160 19.46 2.52 12.09
CA SER A 160 19.71 3.97 12.05
C SER A 160 19.08 4.59 10.81
N MET A 161 18.78 5.89 10.82
CA MET A 161 18.20 6.58 9.64
C MET A 161 19.00 6.33 8.36
N ALA A 162 20.34 6.41 8.43
CA ALA A 162 21.20 6.15 7.26
C ALA A 162 21.08 4.71 6.74
N SER A 163 20.98 3.72 7.64
CA SER A 163 20.81 2.31 7.24
C SER A 163 19.41 2.02 6.73
N PHE A 164 18.40 2.69 7.29
CA PHE A 164 17.01 2.62 6.83
C PHE A 164 16.88 3.15 5.41
N VAL A 165 17.43 4.34 5.14
CA VAL A 165 17.50 4.90 3.78
C VAL A 165 18.26 3.98 2.84
N ASP A 166 19.47 3.53 3.21
CA ASP A 166 20.26 2.65 2.34
C ASP A 166 19.55 1.32 2.03
N PHE A 167 18.80 0.78 2.98
CA PHE A 167 18.01 -0.43 2.80
C PHE A 167 16.96 -0.28 1.69
N TYR A 168 16.20 0.82 1.70
CA TYR A 168 15.17 1.11 0.71
C TYR A 168 15.77 1.53 -0.64
N GLU A 169 16.72 2.47 -0.65
CA GLU A 169 17.40 2.96 -1.87
C GLU A 169 18.13 1.85 -2.64
N THR A 170 18.56 0.77 -1.96
CA THR A 170 19.16 -0.38 -2.65
C THR A 170 18.16 -1.11 -3.55
N LEU A 171 16.84 -1.02 -3.29
CA LEU A 171 15.82 -1.53 -4.21
C LEU A 171 15.86 -0.77 -5.54
N ASP A 172 15.97 0.54 -5.50
CA ASP A 172 16.02 1.38 -6.70
C ASP A 172 17.30 1.22 -7.51
N ASP A 173 18.39 0.86 -6.84
CA ASP A 173 19.62 0.49 -7.53
C ASP A 173 19.44 -0.82 -8.35
N VAL A 174 18.38 -1.61 -8.13
CA VAL A 174 18.07 -2.86 -8.86
C VAL A 174 16.96 -2.62 -9.89
N PRO A 175 17.23 -2.68 -11.21
CA PRO A 175 16.27 -2.30 -12.25
C PRO A 175 14.91 -3.02 -12.22
N PHE A 176 14.88 -4.25 -11.69
CA PHE A 176 13.63 -5.01 -11.55
C PHE A 176 12.69 -4.41 -10.49
N PHE A 177 13.23 -3.91 -9.37
CA PHE A 177 12.45 -3.31 -8.30
C PHE A 177 12.16 -1.83 -8.58
N ALA A 178 13.13 -1.08 -9.11
CA ALA A 178 12.93 0.30 -9.58
C ALA A 178 11.82 0.46 -10.64
N ALA A 179 11.46 -0.63 -11.33
CA ALA A 179 10.37 -0.65 -12.31
C ALA A 179 9.00 -0.96 -11.68
N GLN A 180 8.95 -1.28 -10.39
CA GLN A 180 7.73 -1.64 -9.66
C GLN A 180 7.29 -0.45 -8.81
N GLU A 181 6.07 0.01 -9.04
CA GLU A 181 5.47 1.16 -8.36
C GLU A 181 5.14 0.93 -6.87
N GLU A 182 5.47 -0.23 -6.30
CA GLU A 182 5.02 -0.59 -4.94
C GLU A 182 6.08 -1.46 -4.21
N ALA A 183 7.32 -1.49 -4.70
CA ALA A 183 8.33 -2.40 -4.19
C ALA A 183 8.59 -2.18 -2.69
N GLU A 184 8.71 -0.91 -2.28
CA GLU A 184 9.06 -0.51 -0.93
C GLU A 184 7.91 -0.79 0.05
N ARG A 185 6.67 -0.48 -0.33
CA ARG A 185 5.48 -0.88 0.45
C ARG A 185 5.37 -2.40 0.57
N GLN A 186 5.70 -3.17 -0.47
CA GLN A 186 5.66 -4.63 -0.38
C GLN A 186 6.70 -5.18 0.60
N VAL A 187 7.89 -4.58 0.70
CA VAL A 187 8.90 -4.99 1.70
C VAL A 187 8.38 -4.78 3.11
N SER A 188 7.91 -3.57 3.42
CA SER A 188 7.36 -3.25 4.75
C SER A 188 6.17 -4.16 5.12
N THR A 189 5.30 -4.42 4.14
CA THR A 189 4.16 -5.35 4.31
C THR A 189 4.64 -6.78 4.56
N PHE A 190 5.68 -7.23 3.86
CA PHE A 190 6.25 -8.57 4.03
C PHE A 190 6.84 -8.75 5.43
N VAL A 191 7.68 -7.81 5.90
CA VAL A 191 8.31 -7.94 7.22
C VAL A 191 7.29 -7.89 8.35
N GLU A 192 6.26 -7.03 8.23
CA GLU A 192 5.15 -6.99 9.19
C GLU A 192 4.40 -8.34 9.21
N ALA A 193 4.00 -8.84 8.04
CA ALA A 193 3.27 -10.11 7.93
C ALA A 193 4.09 -11.31 8.42
N ALA A 194 5.41 -11.26 8.28
CA ALA A 194 6.31 -12.29 8.75
C ALA A 194 6.61 -12.21 10.27
N GLY A 195 6.12 -11.18 10.96
CA GLY A 195 6.40 -10.94 12.37
C GLY A 195 7.85 -10.56 12.64
N THR A 196 8.49 -9.85 11.70
CA THR A 196 9.86 -9.35 11.81
C THR A 196 9.91 -7.86 11.47
N ASN A 197 11.10 -7.32 11.22
CA ASN A 197 11.34 -5.96 10.76
C ASN A 197 12.47 -5.95 9.73
N GLU A 198 12.78 -4.79 9.16
CA GLU A 198 13.82 -4.62 8.14
C GLU A 198 15.17 -5.11 8.64
N ALA A 199 15.58 -4.77 9.87
CA ALA A 199 16.86 -5.24 10.42
C ALA A 199 16.89 -6.76 10.61
N GLY A 200 15.77 -7.37 11.00
CA GLY A 200 15.62 -8.81 11.14
C GLY A 200 15.72 -9.54 9.80
N LEU A 201 15.08 -9.01 8.75
CA LEU A 201 15.22 -9.51 7.39
C LEU A 201 16.66 -9.37 6.90
N LEU A 202 17.27 -8.20 7.07
CA LEU A 202 18.65 -7.95 6.67
C LEU A 202 19.63 -8.90 7.40
N ALA A 203 19.44 -9.11 8.71
CA ALA A 203 20.24 -10.04 9.49
C ALA A 203 20.06 -11.49 9.03
N ALA A 204 18.84 -11.90 8.66
CA ALA A 204 18.57 -13.22 8.10
C ALA A 204 19.26 -13.43 6.74
N VAL A 205 19.30 -12.41 5.89
CA VAL A 205 20.05 -12.41 4.62
C VAL A 205 21.56 -12.54 4.88
N GLN A 206 22.10 -11.74 5.81
CA GLN A 206 23.51 -11.75 6.16
C GLN A 206 23.95 -13.06 6.82
N ALA A 207 23.09 -13.67 7.64
CA ALA A 207 23.34 -14.98 8.24
C ALA A 207 23.48 -16.10 7.20
N ASN A 208 22.95 -15.89 5.99
CA ASN A 208 23.11 -16.78 4.83
C ASN A 208 24.29 -16.39 3.93
N GLY A 209 25.17 -15.48 4.38
CA GLY A 209 26.39 -15.09 3.66
C GLY A 209 26.16 -14.16 2.46
N LEU A 210 25.01 -13.49 2.39
CA LEU A 210 24.65 -12.60 1.30
C LEU A 210 24.62 -11.14 1.76
N SER A 211 24.92 -10.22 0.86
CA SER A 211 24.55 -8.80 1.04
C SER A 211 23.09 -8.59 0.64
N TRP A 212 22.50 -7.47 1.10
CA TRP A 212 21.15 -7.09 0.71
C TRP A 212 20.99 -7.01 -0.82
N ARG A 213 21.95 -6.35 -1.48
CA ARG A 213 21.97 -6.24 -2.93
C ARG A 213 21.98 -7.61 -3.64
N VAL A 214 22.85 -8.53 -3.22
CA VAL A 214 22.94 -9.86 -3.83
C VAL A 214 21.64 -10.65 -3.63
N PHE A 215 20.98 -10.47 -2.49
CA PHE A 215 19.66 -11.07 -2.25
C PHE A 215 18.59 -10.50 -3.20
N LEU A 216 18.52 -9.18 -3.37
CA LEU A 216 17.63 -8.54 -4.34
C LEU A 216 17.90 -9.00 -5.78
N ASP A 217 19.17 -9.06 -6.20
CA ASP A 217 19.54 -9.57 -7.53
C ASP A 217 19.10 -11.04 -7.71
N THR A 218 19.14 -11.84 -6.65
CA THR A 218 18.63 -13.22 -6.65
C THR A 218 17.10 -13.27 -6.86
N MET A 219 16.36 -12.39 -6.18
CA MET A 219 14.91 -12.27 -6.37
C MET A 219 14.57 -11.79 -7.80
N ALA A 220 15.27 -10.77 -8.29
CA ALA A 220 15.11 -10.23 -9.63
C ALA A 220 15.40 -11.27 -10.71
N GLY A 221 16.45 -12.07 -10.54
CA GLY A 221 16.78 -13.19 -11.44
C GLY A 221 15.68 -14.26 -11.50
N ARG A 222 14.85 -14.35 -10.46
CA ARG A 222 13.67 -15.23 -10.39
C ARG A 222 12.37 -14.55 -10.81
N GLN A 223 12.39 -13.25 -11.09
CA GLN A 223 11.21 -12.43 -11.34
C GLN A 223 10.20 -12.50 -10.18
N HIS A 224 10.71 -12.56 -8.93
CA HIS A 224 9.89 -12.63 -7.73
C HIS A 224 9.84 -11.26 -7.02
N THR A 225 8.64 -10.85 -6.64
CA THR A 225 8.35 -9.66 -5.83
C THR A 225 8.38 -9.97 -4.33
N PHE A 226 8.31 -8.94 -3.48
CA PHE A 226 8.15 -9.14 -2.03
C PHE A 226 6.79 -9.73 -1.67
N ASN A 227 5.77 -9.51 -2.49
CA ASN A 227 4.50 -10.20 -2.34
C ASN A 227 4.62 -11.72 -2.62
N ASP A 228 5.42 -12.12 -3.62
CA ASP A 228 5.70 -13.54 -3.87
C ASP A 228 6.46 -14.17 -2.69
N MET A 229 7.38 -13.43 -2.06
CA MET A 229 8.04 -13.86 -0.83
C MET A 229 7.05 -14.03 0.33
N ARG A 230 6.09 -13.12 0.50
CA ARG A 230 5.04 -13.21 1.52
C ARG A 230 4.20 -14.48 1.34
N VAL A 231 3.83 -14.80 0.10
CA VAL A 231 3.10 -16.05 -0.22
C VAL A 231 3.97 -17.28 0.06
N ALA A 232 5.25 -17.25 -0.33
CA ALA A 232 6.18 -18.34 -0.06
C ALA A 232 6.41 -18.54 1.46
N TYR A 233 6.52 -17.46 2.24
CA TYR A 233 6.70 -17.52 3.68
C TYR A 233 5.46 -18.07 4.40
N SER A 234 4.26 -17.60 4.03
CA SER A 234 3.01 -18.08 4.61
C SER A 234 2.68 -19.54 4.27
N SER A 235 3.27 -20.08 3.20
CA SER A 235 3.17 -21.51 2.85
C SER A 235 4.32 -22.37 3.39
N ALA A 236 5.30 -21.76 4.08
CA ALA A 236 6.36 -22.50 4.75
C ALA A 236 5.82 -23.28 5.96
N GLN A 237 6.60 -24.26 6.44
CA GLN A 237 6.23 -25.02 7.62
C GLN A 237 6.00 -24.10 8.83
N ALA A 238 4.96 -24.36 9.61
CA ALA A 238 4.65 -23.57 10.79
C ALA A 238 5.87 -23.48 11.73
N GLY A 239 6.25 -22.27 12.13
CA GLY A 239 7.43 -22.01 12.97
C GLY A 239 8.75 -21.86 12.20
N THR A 240 8.74 -21.81 10.86
CA THR A 240 9.94 -21.49 10.08
C THR A 240 10.47 -20.10 10.46
N SER A 241 11.73 -20.01 10.87
CA SER A 241 12.38 -18.73 11.15
C SER A 241 12.73 -17.99 9.86
N MET A 242 12.85 -16.66 9.93
CA MET A 242 13.23 -15.85 8.75
C MET A 242 14.58 -16.30 8.16
N THR A 243 15.58 -16.62 9.00
CA THR A 243 16.88 -17.15 8.54
C THR A 243 16.74 -18.47 7.78
N ALA A 244 15.93 -19.41 8.29
CA ALA A 244 15.70 -20.69 7.64
C ALA A 244 14.91 -20.53 6.33
N PHE A 245 13.93 -19.63 6.32
CA PHE A 245 13.19 -19.28 5.11
C PHE A 245 14.09 -18.70 4.03
N VAL A 246 14.94 -17.71 4.36
CA VAL A 246 15.89 -17.12 3.42
C VAL A 246 16.87 -18.17 2.89
N ALA A 247 17.36 -19.07 3.75
CA ALA A 247 18.23 -20.18 3.34
C ALA A 247 17.57 -21.08 2.28
N GLY A 248 16.32 -21.50 2.55
CA GLY A 248 15.52 -22.32 1.64
C GLY A 248 15.20 -21.59 0.34
N TYR A 249 14.83 -20.32 0.42
CA TYR A 249 14.55 -19.47 -0.72
C TYR A 249 15.78 -19.36 -1.62
N VAL A 250 16.93 -18.96 -1.10
CA VAL A 250 18.16 -18.73 -1.88
C VAL A 250 18.69 -20.02 -2.50
N SER A 251 18.70 -21.13 -1.77
CA SER A 251 19.16 -22.42 -2.28
C SER A 251 18.29 -23.01 -3.41
N GLY A 252 17.11 -22.43 -3.66
CA GLY A 252 16.17 -22.96 -4.65
C GLY A 252 15.50 -24.26 -4.20
N ALA A 253 15.70 -24.66 -2.94
CA ALA A 253 15.06 -25.80 -2.32
C ALA A 253 13.57 -25.46 -2.08
N GLY A 254 12.76 -25.63 -3.12
CA GLY A 254 11.31 -25.73 -2.99
C GLY A 254 10.57 -24.46 -2.57
N THR A 255 10.68 -23.37 -3.33
CA THR A 255 9.64 -22.32 -3.35
C THR A 255 8.44 -22.70 -4.23
N LYS A 256 8.45 -23.89 -4.86
CA LYS A 256 7.21 -24.55 -5.26
C LYS A 256 6.50 -24.97 -3.97
N ALA A 257 5.35 -24.34 -3.72
CA ALA A 257 4.33 -24.77 -2.76
C ALA A 257 4.48 -26.26 -2.45
N ALA A 258 4.78 -26.58 -1.20
CA ALA A 258 4.91 -27.95 -0.74
C ALA A 258 3.57 -28.68 -1.02
N ALA A 259 3.51 -29.38 -2.15
CA ALA A 259 2.52 -30.41 -2.42
C ALA A 259 2.91 -31.63 -1.57
N GLY A 260 2.65 -31.53 -0.27
CA GLY A 260 2.96 -32.55 0.72
C GLY A 260 1.71 -33.33 1.12
N THR A 261 1.22 -34.18 0.21
CA THR A 261 0.30 -35.32 0.45
C THR A 261 -0.39 -35.39 1.82
N ASN A 262 -1.36 -34.51 2.05
CA ASN A 262 -2.54 -34.79 2.87
C ASN A 262 -3.78 -34.35 2.08
N GLN A 263 -4.86 -35.14 2.11
CA GLN A 263 -6.09 -34.86 1.33
C GLN A 263 -6.76 -33.53 1.68
N TYR A 264 -6.31 -32.85 2.73
CA TYR A 264 -6.92 -31.66 3.34
C TYR A 264 -6.05 -30.40 3.22
N ASP A 265 -4.96 -30.43 2.45
CA ASP A 265 -4.12 -29.26 2.24
C ASP A 265 -4.89 -28.13 1.52
N LEU A 266 -4.56 -26.89 1.86
CA LEU A 266 -5.25 -25.71 1.36
C LEU A 266 -4.66 -25.27 0.02
N ALA A 267 -5.44 -25.38 -1.07
CA ALA A 267 -5.06 -24.78 -2.33
C ALA A 267 -5.65 -23.38 -2.40
N ILE A 268 -4.79 -22.37 -2.26
CA ILE A 268 -5.13 -21.05 -2.76
C ILE A 268 -4.61 -20.96 -4.19
N HIS A 269 -5.52 -21.01 -5.16
CA HIS A 269 -5.26 -20.39 -6.46
C HIS A 269 -5.46 -18.89 -6.29
N ALA A 270 -4.55 -18.24 -5.56
CA ALA A 270 -4.47 -16.79 -5.49
C ALA A 270 -3.75 -16.30 -6.75
N SER A 271 -4.29 -16.66 -7.91
CA SER A 271 -4.08 -15.85 -9.09
C SER A 271 -4.72 -14.50 -8.79
N LYS A 272 -3.91 -13.54 -8.35
CA LYS A 272 -4.16 -12.10 -8.39
C LYS A 272 -5.63 -11.72 -8.10
N MET A 273 -6.01 -11.60 -6.81
CA MET A 273 -6.73 -10.36 -6.45
C MET A 273 -5.65 -9.27 -6.50
N LEU A 274 -5.35 -8.81 -7.71
CA LEU A 274 -4.64 -7.57 -7.98
C LEU A 274 -5.62 -6.85 -8.90
N TRP A 275 -6.32 -5.91 -8.31
CA TRP A 275 -7.15 -5.01 -9.09
C TRP A 275 -6.52 -3.64 -8.97
N ASP A 276 -5.77 -3.26 -10.01
CA ASP A 276 -5.38 -1.88 -10.26
C ASP A 276 -6.57 -1.18 -10.90
N ILE A 277 -7.39 -0.49 -10.12
CA ILE A 277 -8.30 0.52 -10.69
C ILE A 277 -7.50 1.78 -10.90
N ILE A 278 -6.77 1.90 -12.00
CA ILE A 278 -6.11 3.17 -12.27
C ILE A 278 -7.17 4.13 -12.82
N LYS A 279 -7.68 5.03 -11.98
CA LYS A 279 -8.50 6.15 -12.42
C LYS A 279 -7.63 7.35 -12.74
N ASP A 280 -7.60 7.75 -14.00
CA ASP A 280 -7.08 9.04 -14.43
C ASP A 280 -8.26 9.96 -14.80
N GLY A 281 -8.72 10.80 -13.87
CA GLY A 281 -9.65 11.90 -14.16
C GLY A 281 -11.04 11.55 -14.75
N ALA A 282 -11.67 10.44 -14.35
CA ALA A 282 -13.00 10.03 -14.85
C ALA A 282 -14.12 10.05 -13.77
N PRO A 283 -15.34 10.55 -14.10
CA PRO A 283 -16.37 10.91 -13.12
C PRO A 283 -17.09 9.74 -12.41
N GLN A 284 -17.19 8.54 -13.01
CA GLN A 284 -17.75 7.34 -12.37
C GLN A 284 -17.50 6.11 -13.26
N THR A 285 -17.29 4.92 -12.70
CA THR A 285 -17.30 3.66 -13.46
C THR A 285 -17.89 2.56 -12.58
N ASP A 286 -18.87 1.82 -13.09
CA ASP A 286 -19.20 0.49 -12.57
C ASP A 286 -18.03 -0.42 -12.92
N VAL A 287 -17.47 -1.11 -11.94
CA VAL A 287 -16.34 -1.99 -12.20
C VAL A 287 -16.57 -3.34 -11.58
N GLY A 288 -16.57 -4.36 -12.45
CA GLY A 288 -16.85 -5.72 -12.06
C GLY A 288 -15.82 -6.21 -11.05
N GLY A 289 -16.29 -6.59 -9.86
CA GLY A 289 -15.44 -7.03 -8.76
C GLY A 289 -14.52 -8.23 -9.09
N ALA A 290 -13.39 -8.30 -8.41
CA ALA A 290 -12.44 -9.42 -8.52
C ALA A 290 -12.94 -10.65 -7.75
N LYS A 291 -12.61 -11.85 -8.24
CA LYS A 291 -13.07 -13.13 -7.67
C LYS A 291 -11.91 -14.06 -7.38
N THR A 292 -12.00 -14.79 -6.28
CA THR A 292 -11.06 -15.86 -5.90
C THR A 292 -11.80 -17.00 -5.22
N SER A 293 -11.15 -18.14 -4.98
CA SER A 293 -11.72 -19.32 -4.33
C SER A 293 -10.68 -20.03 -3.48
N VAL A 294 -11.12 -20.64 -2.39
CA VAL A 294 -10.27 -21.46 -1.52
C VAL A 294 -10.91 -22.84 -1.35
N LEU A 295 -10.29 -23.82 -2.02
CA LEU A 295 -10.75 -25.20 -2.17
C LEU A 295 -9.65 -26.17 -1.71
N ALA A 296 -9.97 -27.46 -1.58
CA ALA A 296 -8.98 -28.49 -1.29
C ALA A 296 -7.99 -28.64 -2.44
N VAL A 297 -6.71 -28.93 -2.14
CA VAL A 297 -5.67 -29.18 -3.17
C VAL A 297 -6.07 -30.29 -4.14
N ALA A 298 -6.71 -31.34 -3.63
CA ALA A 298 -7.13 -32.49 -4.41
C ALA A 298 -8.34 -32.23 -5.32
N ASP A 299 -9.13 -31.18 -5.06
CA ASP A 299 -10.33 -30.87 -5.83
C ASP A 299 -10.57 -29.37 -5.98
N LYS A 300 -10.31 -28.88 -7.19
CA LYS A 300 -10.44 -27.47 -7.59
C LYS A 300 -11.77 -27.14 -8.25
N ASN A 301 -12.71 -28.10 -8.36
CA ASN A 301 -14.01 -27.83 -8.95
C ASN A 301 -14.96 -27.22 -7.90
N PRO A 302 -15.30 -25.92 -7.98
CA PRO A 302 -16.16 -25.27 -6.99
C PRO A 302 -17.57 -25.87 -6.94
N LEU A 303 -18.02 -26.55 -8.00
CA LEU A 303 -19.36 -27.17 -8.07
C LEU A 303 -19.50 -28.38 -7.13
N ASN A 304 -18.40 -28.97 -6.67
CA ASN A 304 -18.42 -30.11 -5.75
C ASN A 304 -18.69 -29.70 -4.29
N TYR A 305 -18.73 -28.39 -4.02
CA TYR A 305 -18.90 -27.83 -2.68
C TYR A 305 -20.34 -27.31 -2.49
N GLY A 306 -21.23 -28.20 -2.08
CA GLY A 306 -22.65 -27.90 -1.86
C GLY A 306 -22.92 -27.14 -0.56
N ASN A 307 -24.17 -26.71 -0.37
CA ASN A 307 -24.67 -26.02 0.83
C ASN A 307 -24.01 -24.66 1.13
N ALA A 308 -23.37 -24.05 0.14
CA ALA A 308 -22.77 -22.74 0.29
C ALA A 308 -23.83 -21.66 0.55
N GLN A 309 -23.57 -20.78 1.50
CA GLN A 309 -24.39 -19.63 1.86
C GLN A 309 -23.72 -18.35 1.38
N ARG A 310 -24.46 -17.45 0.72
CA ARG A 310 -23.94 -16.13 0.34
C ARG A 310 -23.96 -15.22 1.57
N GLY A 311 -22.80 -14.75 1.97
CA GLY A 311 -22.61 -13.71 2.99
C GLY A 311 -21.91 -12.48 2.40
N GLN A 312 -22.16 -11.32 2.98
CA GLN A 312 -21.56 -10.05 2.58
C GLN A 312 -21.14 -9.28 3.84
N SER A 313 -19.97 -8.64 3.80
CA SER A 313 -19.53 -7.74 4.86
C SER A 313 -20.34 -6.45 4.87
N VAL A 314 -20.19 -5.67 5.95
CA VAL A 314 -20.56 -4.25 5.96
C VAL A 314 -19.93 -3.51 4.77
N SER A 315 -20.59 -2.46 4.33
CA SER A 315 -20.06 -1.54 3.33
C SER A 315 -19.11 -0.54 3.97
N VAL A 316 -17.92 -0.39 3.39
CA VAL A 316 -16.95 0.64 3.77
C VAL A 316 -16.95 1.71 2.69
N ARG A 317 -17.03 2.99 3.10
CA ARG A 317 -16.91 4.15 2.21
C ARG A 317 -15.87 5.11 2.74
N PHE A 318 -14.86 5.40 1.93
CA PHE A 318 -13.96 6.52 2.12
C PHE A 318 -14.37 7.68 1.23
N GLN A 319 -14.26 8.88 1.77
CA GLN A 319 -14.56 10.11 1.04
C GLN A 319 -13.59 11.20 1.47
N ARG A 320 -13.03 11.92 0.51
CA ARG A 320 -12.15 13.07 0.78
C ARG A 320 -12.65 14.30 0.05
N GLY A 321 -12.55 15.45 0.70
CA GLY A 321 -12.80 16.74 0.07
C GLY A 321 -12.38 17.90 0.95
N ASP A 322 -12.54 19.09 0.40
CA ASP A 322 -12.30 20.32 1.15
C ASP A 322 -13.46 20.54 2.13
N LYS A 323 -13.12 20.73 3.41
CA LYS A 323 -14.07 20.92 4.51
C LYS A 323 -15.07 22.05 4.24
N TRP A 324 -14.64 23.06 3.50
CA TRP A 324 -15.36 24.31 3.27
C TRP A 324 -16.25 24.30 2.02
N TRP A 325 -15.97 23.45 1.03
CA TRP A 325 -16.63 23.52 -0.29
C TRP A 325 -17.54 22.32 -0.58
N HIS A 326 -17.66 21.37 0.36
CA HIS A 326 -18.49 20.16 0.27
C HIS A 326 -18.32 19.37 -1.05
N THR A 327 -17.22 19.59 -1.77
CA THR A 327 -16.94 18.94 -3.04
C THR A 327 -16.03 17.76 -2.77
N HIS A 328 -16.52 16.55 -3.04
CA HIS A 328 -15.72 15.35 -2.89
C HIS A 328 -14.68 15.29 -4.01
N GLN A 329 -13.41 15.33 -3.63
CA GLN A 329 -12.28 15.07 -4.51
C GLN A 329 -12.19 13.57 -4.80
N PHE A 330 -12.48 12.72 -3.81
CA PHE A 330 -12.46 11.26 -3.99
C PHE A 330 -13.57 10.57 -3.21
N ILE A 331 -14.11 9.49 -3.78
CA ILE A 331 -15.00 8.54 -3.12
C ILE A 331 -14.55 7.13 -3.50
N ALA A 332 -14.48 6.23 -2.53
CA ALA A 332 -14.38 4.80 -2.78
C ALA A 332 -15.31 4.05 -1.81
N LYS A 333 -16.21 3.22 -2.33
CA LYS A 333 -17.17 2.42 -1.58
C LYS A 333 -17.05 0.96 -2.00
N PHE A 334 -16.90 0.05 -1.04
CA PHE A 334 -16.69 -1.37 -1.33
C PHE A 334 -17.11 -2.27 -0.17
N ASN A 335 -17.23 -3.56 -0.46
CA ASN A 335 -17.39 -4.64 0.50
C ASN A 335 -16.81 -5.97 -0.01
N VAL A 336 -16.77 -6.97 0.88
CA VAL A 336 -16.38 -8.34 0.56
C VAL A 336 -17.60 -9.24 0.60
N VAL A 337 -17.81 -10.00 -0.46
CA VAL A 337 -18.85 -11.04 -0.55
C VAL A 337 -18.17 -12.40 -0.56
N ALA A 338 -18.69 -13.37 0.16
CA ALA A 338 -18.19 -14.75 0.10
C ALA A 338 -19.33 -15.76 0.12
N TYR A 339 -19.12 -16.87 -0.57
CA TYR A 339 -19.90 -18.08 -0.38
C TYR A 339 -19.18 -18.92 0.67
N HIS A 340 -19.79 -19.06 1.85
CA HIS A 340 -19.22 -19.74 3.01
C HIS A 340 -20.08 -20.93 3.41
N SER A 341 -19.65 -21.66 4.43
CA SER A 341 -20.28 -22.88 4.94
C SER A 341 -20.42 -24.00 3.91
N ALA A 342 -19.69 -23.91 2.78
CA ALA A 342 -19.74 -24.90 1.72
C ALA A 342 -19.05 -26.19 2.14
N ARG A 343 -19.59 -27.35 1.74
CA ARG A 343 -19.09 -28.66 2.16
C ARG A 343 -18.91 -29.57 0.97
N HIS A 344 -17.84 -30.36 1.00
CA HIS A 344 -17.61 -31.43 0.04
C HIS A 344 -18.21 -32.75 0.58
N PRO A 345 -18.82 -33.61 -0.26
CA PRO A 345 -19.43 -34.86 0.20
C PRO A 345 -18.43 -35.87 0.78
N ASN A 346 -17.19 -35.87 0.29
CA ASN A 346 -16.21 -36.93 0.57
C ASN A 346 -15.08 -36.52 1.53
N PHE A 347 -15.00 -35.26 1.96
CA PHE A 347 -13.98 -34.83 2.93
C PHE A 347 -14.48 -33.66 3.78
N GLY A 348 -14.07 -33.68 5.06
CA GLY A 348 -14.54 -32.75 6.08
C GLY A 348 -14.10 -31.30 5.86
N GLY A 349 -14.63 -30.40 6.70
CA GLY A 349 -14.28 -28.98 6.71
C GLY A 349 -15.41 -28.07 6.20
N ALA A 350 -15.04 -26.81 6.02
CA ALA A 350 -15.89 -25.78 5.43
C ALA A 350 -15.07 -24.97 4.43
N TRP A 351 -15.61 -24.68 3.26
CA TRP A 351 -14.84 -24.18 2.11
C TRP A 351 -15.42 -22.89 1.55
N LEU A 352 -14.60 -22.18 0.76
CA LEU A 352 -14.95 -20.90 0.15
C LEU A 352 -14.93 -21.04 -1.38
N PRO A 353 -16.01 -21.57 -2.00
CA PRO A 353 -16.07 -21.76 -3.44
C PRO A 353 -15.94 -20.45 -4.21
N THR A 354 -16.34 -19.32 -3.63
CA THR A 354 -16.04 -18.01 -4.21
C THR A 354 -16.00 -16.91 -3.17
N VAL A 355 -15.05 -15.99 -3.32
CA VAL A 355 -14.90 -14.74 -2.57
C VAL A 355 -14.75 -13.60 -3.58
N TYR A 356 -15.42 -12.50 -3.33
CA TYR A 356 -15.51 -11.33 -4.20
C TYR A 356 -15.10 -10.10 -3.42
N PHE A 357 -14.27 -9.26 -4.04
CA PHE A 357 -14.11 -7.88 -3.64
C PHE A 357 -14.97 -7.03 -4.55
N ASN A 358 -15.99 -6.38 -3.99
CA ASN A 358 -17.01 -5.66 -4.73
C ASN A 358 -16.84 -4.16 -4.49
N VAL A 359 -16.50 -3.43 -5.55
CA VAL A 359 -16.39 -1.96 -5.53
C VAL A 359 -17.72 -1.40 -6.02
N GLU A 360 -18.47 -0.80 -5.10
CA GLU A 360 -19.80 -0.25 -5.37
C GLU A 360 -19.74 1.16 -5.99
N ASP A 361 -18.75 1.94 -5.60
CA ASP A 361 -18.53 3.28 -6.13
C ASP A 361 -17.04 3.63 -6.05
N ALA A 362 -16.52 4.29 -7.08
CA ALA A 362 -15.17 4.81 -7.11
C ALA A 362 -15.15 6.06 -8.01
N SER A 363 -14.77 7.21 -7.46
CA SER A 363 -14.65 8.45 -8.21
C SER A 363 -13.48 9.31 -7.73
N ALA A 364 -12.88 10.01 -8.67
CA ALA A 364 -11.80 10.97 -8.47
C ALA A 364 -12.13 12.23 -9.29
N LYS A 365 -12.04 13.40 -8.68
CA LYS A 365 -12.34 14.70 -9.27
C LYS A 365 -11.18 15.67 -9.02
N GLY A 366 -10.79 16.40 -10.06
CA GLY A 366 -9.67 17.35 -10.03
C GLY A 366 -8.61 17.04 -11.07
N VAL A 367 -7.81 18.04 -11.43
CA VAL A 367 -6.73 17.88 -12.42
C VAL A 367 -5.63 16.99 -11.82
N GLY A 368 -5.23 15.94 -12.55
CA GLY A 368 -4.21 14.98 -12.11
C GLY A 368 -4.63 14.08 -10.93
N ALA A 369 -5.90 14.08 -10.56
CA ALA A 369 -6.44 13.23 -9.51
C ALA A 369 -6.43 11.76 -9.95
N LYS A 370 -5.72 10.92 -9.17
CA LYS A 370 -5.69 9.46 -9.33
C LYS A 370 -6.24 8.78 -8.09
N LEU A 371 -7.04 7.75 -8.31
CA LEU A 371 -7.56 6.84 -7.29
C LEU A 371 -7.26 5.42 -7.74
N ASN A 372 -6.58 4.66 -6.89
CA ASN A 372 -6.42 3.22 -7.00
C ASN A 372 -7.07 2.54 -5.79
N VAL A 373 -7.74 1.42 -6.01
CA VAL A 373 -8.32 0.61 -4.94
C VAL A 373 -7.87 -0.83 -5.13
N ASP A 374 -6.90 -1.21 -4.32
CA ASP A 374 -6.30 -2.53 -4.29
C ASP A 374 -6.93 -3.38 -3.19
N ALA A 375 -7.01 -4.69 -3.41
CA ALA A 375 -7.37 -5.66 -2.39
C ALA A 375 -6.47 -6.88 -2.52
N GLU A 376 -5.85 -7.29 -1.42
CA GLU A 376 -4.98 -8.45 -1.36
C GLU A 376 -5.40 -9.42 -0.25
N ILE A 377 -5.08 -10.70 -0.42
CA ILE A 377 -5.22 -11.68 0.65
C ILE A 377 -3.98 -11.61 1.55
N SER A 378 -4.17 -11.44 2.85
CA SER A 378 -3.13 -11.57 3.88
C SER A 378 -3.49 -12.67 4.89
N THR A 379 -2.50 -13.05 5.71
CA THR A 379 -2.65 -13.97 6.87
C THR A 379 -3.43 -15.26 6.61
N LEU A 380 -2.82 -16.21 5.92
CA LEU A 380 -3.46 -17.51 5.70
C LEU A 380 -3.42 -18.40 6.95
N ALA A 381 -4.59 -18.88 7.37
CA ALA A 381 -4.71 -19.83 8.47
C ALA A 381 -5.73 -20.94 8.18
N ASN A 382 -5.52 -22.08 8.84
CA ASN A 382 -6.55 -23.09 9.03
C ASN A 382 -7.10 -22.95 10.46
N ALA A 383 -8.36 -22.51 10.60
CA ALA A 383 -9.05 -22.38 11.87
C ALA A 383 -9.71 -23.70 12.35
N GLY A 384 -9.70 -24.74 11.50
CA GLY A 384 -10.26 -26.06 11.80
C GLY A 384 -9.17 -27.11 12.10
N PRO A 385 -9.56 -28.31 12.56
CA PRO A 385 -8.62 -29.43 12.72
C PRO A 385 -8.13 -29.93 11.35
N ALA A 386 -7.00 -30.65 11.32
CA ALA A 386 -6.37 -31.13 10.09
C ALA A 386 -7.28 -32.02 9.21
N ASN A 387 -8.21 -32.76 9.81
CA ASN A 387 -9.17 -33.63 9.11
C ASN A 387 -10.50 -32.94 8.74
N ALA A 388 -10.68 -31.68 9.14
CA ALA A 388 -11.83 -30.86 8.77
C ALA A 388 -11.42 -29.38 8.71
N PRO A 389 -10.61 -29.00 7.71
CA PRO A 389 -10.04 -27.66 7.62
C PRO A 389 -11.12 -26.59 7.46
N VAL A 390 -10.84 -25.40 8.00
CA VAL A 390 -11.63 -24.20 7.82
C VAL A 390 -10.66 -23.09 7.42
N PRO A 391 -10.59 -22.70 6.15
CA PRO A 391 -9.75 -21.59 5.74
C PRO A 391 -10.22 -20.32 6.42
N GLN A 392 -9.24 -19.55 6.86
CA GLN A 392 -9.41 -18.17 7.30
C GLN A 392 -8.29 -17.35 6.70
N PHE A 393 -8.63 -16.19 6.17
CA PHE A 393 -7.66 -15.22 5.69
C PHE A 393 -8.23 -13.81 5.79
N ASP A 394 -7.34 -12.85 5.78
CA ASP A 394 -7.70 -11.45 5.74
C ASP A 394 -7.71 -10.96 4.29
N VAL A 395 -8.65 -10.08 3.95
CA VAL A 395 -8.64 -9.27 2.74
C VAL A 395 -8.26 -7.86 3.16
N VAL A 396 -7.04 -7.45 2.83
CA VAL A 396 -6.53 -6.11 3.09
C VAL A 396 -6.79 -5.28 1.85
N THR A 397 -7.55 -4.21 2.03
CA THR A 397 -7.85 -3.23 1.00
C THR A 397 -6.95 -2.03 1.20
N THR A 398 -6.42 -1.49 0.12
CA THR A 398 -5.60 -0.27 0.09
C THR A 398 -6.19 0.68 -0.93
N ILE A 399 -6.48 1.89 -0.51
CA ILE A 399 -6.95 2.97 -1.37
C ILE A 399 -5.80 3.95 -1.48
N ARG A 400 -5.26 4.11 -2.67
CA ARG A 400 -4.21 5.07 -2.96
C ARG A 400 -4.80 6.23 -3.73
N THR A 401 -4.50 7.43 -3.28
CA THR A 401 -4.99 8.67 -3.87
C THR A 401 -3.83 9.63 -4.09
N LYS A 402 -3.80 10.26 -5.26
CA LYS A 402 -2.76 11.22 -5.65
C LYS A 402 -3.40 12.40 -6.39
N GLY A 403 -2.86 13.59 -6.24
CA GLY A 403 -3.24 14.77 -7.02
C GLY A 403 -2.12 15.23 -7.95
N ALA A 404 -2.37 16.26 -8.77
CA ALA A 404 -1.30 16.84 -9.60
C ALA A 404 -0.11 17.34 -8.76
N ALA A 405 -0.39 17.93 -7.60
CA ALA A 405 0.63 18.40 -6.66
C ALA A 405 0.68 17.60 -5.35
N ILE A 406 -0.41 16.90 -4.99
CA ILE A 406 -0.49 16.15 -3.72
C ILE A 406 0.17 14.79 -3.90
N LYS A 407 1.17 14.50 -3.06
CA LYS A 407 1.84 13.20 -2.99
C LYS A 407 0.93 12.11 -2.41
N ASN A 408 1.35 10.85 -2.50
CA ASN A 408 0.49 9.71 -2.23
C ASN A 408 -0.18 9.75 -0.84
N MET A 409 -1.49 9.51 -0.82
CA MET A 409 -2.29 9.32 0.39
C MET A 409 -2.94 7.95 0.37
N TYR A 410 -2.91 7.28 1.52
CA TYR A 410 -3.30 5.89 1.64
C TYR A 410 -4.39 5.72 2.68
N GLU A 411 -5.40 4.92 2.36
CA GLU A 411 -6.36 4.41 3.34
C GLU A 411 -6.36 2.89 3.28
N THR A 412 -6.46 2.23 4.42
CA THR A 412 -6.51 0.76 4.44
C THR A 412 -7.69 0.24 5.26
N SER A 413 -8.23 -0.91 4.88
CA SER A 413 -9.19 -1.62 5.71
C SER A 413 -9.05 -3.13 5.57
N THR A 414 -9.37 -3.88 6.62
CA THR A 414 -9.14 -5.33 6.66
C THR A 414 -10.42 -6.08 6.98
N PHE A 415 -10.77 -7.03 6.11
CA PHE A 415 -11.92 -7.92 6.29
C PHE A 415 -11.41 -9.32 6.61
N VAL A 416 -11.98 -9.97 7.61
CA VAL A 416 -11.75 -11.39 7.88
C VAL A 416 -12.73 -12.21 7.06
N VAL A 417 -12.21 -13.14 6.27
CA VAL A 417 -12.98 -14.11 5.48
C VAL A 417 -12.72 -15.50 6.02
N SER A 418 -13.76 -16.30 6.22
CA SER A 418 -13.61 -17.66 6.74
C SER A 418 -14.63 -18.63 6.15
N GLY A 419 -14.23 -19.88 5.97
CA GLY A 419 -15.06 -20.93 5.38
C GLY A 419 -16.33 -21.25 6.14
N ASN A 420 -16.51 -20.83 7.39
CA ASN A 420 -17.68 -21.17 8.22
C ASN A 420 -18.60 -19.99 8.56
N LYS A 421 -18.26 -18.77 8.17
CA LYS A 421 -19.00 -17.55 8.54
C LYS A 421 -18.95 -16.51 7.43
N ALA A 422 -19.91 -15.59 7.45
CA ALA A 422 -19.91 -14.45 6.55
C ALA A 422 -18.66 -13.57 6.77
N PRO A 423 -18.16 -12.88 5.74
CA PRO A 423 -17.07 -11.91 5.87
C PRO A 423 -17.41 -10.81 6.88
N THR A 424 -16.44 -10.39 7.68
CA THR A 424 -16.61 -9.33 8.68
C THR A 424 -15.50 -8.31 8.58
N LEU A 425 -15.82 -7.02 8.73
CA LEU A 425 -14.81 -5.98 8.90
C LEU A 425 -14.10 -6.20 10.25
N ALA A 426 -12.79 -6.39 10.21
CA ALA A 426 -11.98 -6.64 11.40
C ALA A 426 -11.23 -5.40 11.87
N LYS A 427 -10.77 -4.57 10.93
CA LYS A 427 -10.12 -3.29 11.21
C LYS A 427 -10.49 -2.26 10.15
N ALA A 428 -10.83 -1.07 10.61
CA ALA A 428 -11.05 0.13 9.83
C ALA A 428 -9.86 1.07 10.07
N VAL A 429 -9.01 1.25 9.06
CA VAL A 429 -7.89 2.20 9.02
C VAL A 429 -6.59 1.76 9.71
N LYS A 430 -5.52 1.74 8.90
CA LYS A 430 -4.19 2.26 9.19
C LYS A 430 -3.85 3.34 8.18
#